data_AF-A0A6N4TJG1-F1
#
_entry.id   AF-A0A6N4TJG1-F1
#
_cell.length_a   1.000
_cell.length_b   1.000
_cell.length_c   1.000
_cell.angle_alpha   90.00
_cell.angle_beta   90.00
_cell.angle_gamma   90.00
#
_symmetry.space_group_name_H-M   'P 1'
#
loop_
_entity.id
_entity.type
_entity.pdbx_description
1 polymer ?
#
loop_
_entity_poly.entity_id
_entity_poly.type
_entity_poly.pdbx_seq_one_letter_code
_entity_poly.pdbx_strand_id
1 'polypeptide(L)' 'MLGDISKAEKIYIATGYTDMRKSIDGLAAIVQQNFHLDPCSNSLFLFCGKSSSKLKALYWEEDGFVLLYKKLENGKFK' A
#
# COMPACT_ATOMS: atom_id res chain seq x y z
N MET A 1 -13.29 11.71 -7.33
CA MET A 1 -12.52 12.11 -6.14
C MET A 1 -11.26 11.27 -6.19
N LEU A 2 -10.06 11.85 -6.08
CA LEU A 2 -8.82 11.06 -6.09
C LEU A 2 -8.84 10.05 -4.95
N GLY A 3 -8.71 8.76 -5.23
CA GLY A 3 -8.48 7.76 -4.19
C GLY A 3 -9.69 7.47 -3.31
N ASP A 4 -10.87 7.22 -3.90
CA ASP A 4 -11.99 6.66 -3.13
C ASP A 4 -11.73 5.18 -2.81
N ILE A 5 -10.82 4.98 -1.86
CA ILE A 5 -10.39 3.66 -1.40
C ILE A 5 -11.51 2.88 -0.70
N SER A 6 -12.66 3.50 -0.42
CA SER A 6 -13.82 2.81 0.16
C SER A 6 -14.43 1.79 -0.79
N LYS A 7 -14.13 1.89 -2.09
CA LYS A 7 -14.56 0.97 -3.14
C LYS A 7 -13.72 -0.32 -3.23
N ALA A 8 -12.60 -0.38 -2.51
CA ALA A 8 -11.75 -1.56 -2.50
C ALA A 8 -12.53 -2.78 -2.00
N GLU A 9 -12.62 -3.84 -2.81
CA GLU A 9 -13.32 -5.08 -2.43
C GLU A 9 -12.54 -5.87 -1.38
N LYS A 10 -11.21 -5.75 -1.40
CA LYS A 10 -10.32 -6.46 -0.48
C LYS A 10 -9.27 -5.51 0.08
N ILE A 11 -8.89 -5.79 1.32
CA ILE A 11 -7.80 -5.10 1.99
C ILE A 11 -6.76 -6.15 2.38
N TYR A 12 -5.55 -5.99 1.86
CA TYR A 12 -4.41 -6.82 2.17
C TYR A 12 -3.43 -6.06 3.05
N ILE A 13 -2.92 -6.71 4.09
CA ILE A 13 -1.85 -6.18 4.93
C ILE A 13 -0.58 -6.97 4.63
N ALA A 14 0.42 -6.30 4.08
CA ALA A 14 1.75 -6.87 3.91
C ALA A 14 2.38 -7.12 5.29
N THR A 15 2.48 -8.39 5.68
CA THR A 15 3.08 -8.78 6.95
C THR A 15 4.61 -8.68 6.90
N GLY A 16 5.23 -8.34 8.02
CA GLY A 16 6.66 -8.07 8.09
C GLY A 16 6.98 -6.61 7.78
N TYR A 17 8.20 -6.33 7.33
CA TYR A 17 8.66 -4.96 7.10
C TYR A 17 8.86 -4.70 5.61
N THR A 18 8.28 -3.62 5.13
CA THR A 18 8.47 -3.14 3.75
C THR A 18 9.47 -1.98 3.72
N ASP A 19 10.35 -1.96 2.72
CA ASP A 19 11.19 -0.80 2.43
C ASP A 19 10.35 0.36 1.92
N MET A 20 10.03 1.29 2.83
CA MET A 20 9.14 2.43 2.58
C MET A 20 9.73 3.48 1.63
N ARG A 21 10.96 3.31 1.12
CA ARG A 21 11.51 4.14 0.04
C ARG A 21 10.88 3.82 -1.33
N LYS A 22 10.30 2.62 -1.48
CA LYS A 22 9.61 2.21 -2.71
C LYS A 22 8.38 3.07 -2.98
N SER A 23 8.23 3.55 -4.21
CA SER A 23 7.03 4.24 -4.70
C SER A 23 6.07 3.23 -5.35
N ILE A 24 5.15 3.69 -6.20
CA ILE A 24 4.12 2.89 -6.89
C ILE A 24 4.71 1.62 -7.50
N ASP A 25 5.62 1.73 -8.47
CA ASP A 25 6.13 0.54 -9.19
C ASP A 25 6.85 -0.45 -8.28
N GLY A 26 7.61 0.07 -7.31
CA GLY A 26 8.33 -0.77 -6.36
C GLY A 26 7.40 -1.51 -5.39
N LEU A 27 6.26 -0.92 -5.03
CA LEU A 27 5.25 -1.57 -4.19
C LEU A 27 4.39 -2.53 -5.01
N ALA A 28 4.01 -2.16 -6.24
CA ALA A 28 3.28 -3.03 -7.16
C ALA A 28 4.10 -4.29 -7.49
N ALA A 29 5.42 -4.15 -7.67
CA ALA A 29 6.33 -5.28 -7.85
C ALA A 29 6.32 -6.23 -6.64
N ILE A 30 6.23 -5.71 -5.40
CA ILE A 30 6.11 -6.56 -4.21
C ILE A 30 4.78 -7.33 -4.23
N VAL A 31 3.67 -6.67 -4.56
CA VAL A 31 2.35 -7.32 -4.66
C VAL A 31 2.40 -8.48 -5.65
N GLN A 32 2.95 -8.22 -6.84
CA GLN A 32 3.01 -9.20 -7.91
C GLN A 32 4.00 -10.33 -7.62
N GLN A 33 5.22 -10.01 -7.19
CA GLN A 33 6.31 -10.98 -7.12
C GLN A 33 6.37 -11.72 -5.78
N ASN A 34 6.06 -11.05 -4.68
CA ASN A 34 6.18 -11.65 -3.35
C ASN A 34 4.85 -12.26 -2.89
N PHE A 35 3.73 -11.59 -3.17
CA PHE A 35 2.41 -12.04 -2.74
C PHE A 35 1.65 -12.81 -3.83
N HIS A 36 2.12 -12.79 -5.07
CA HIS A 36 1.47 -13.44 -6.21
C HIS A 36 0.02 -12.96 -6.39
N LEU A 37 -0.23 -11.68 -6.10
CA LEU A 37 -1.51 -11.01 -6.29
C LEU A 37 -1.44 -10.02 -7.45
N ASP A 38 -2.58 -9.69 -8.03
CA ASP A 38 -2.66 -8.66 -9.07
C ASP A 38 -2.66 -7.26 -8.43
N PRO A 39 -1.64 -6.42 -8.64
CA PRO A 39 -1.61 -5.05 -8.13
C PRO A 39 -2.69 -4.16 -8.74
N CYS A 40 -3.23 -4.51 -9.91
CA CYS A 40 -4.29 -3.77 -10.60
C CYS A 40 -5.71 -4.26 -10.23
N SER A 41 -5.83 -5.21 -9.30
CA SER A 41 -7.13 -5.65 -8.80
C SER A 41 -7.79 -4.54 -7.95
N ASN A 42 -9.12 -4.60 -7.82
CA ASN A 42 -9.90 -3.72 -6.94
C ASN A 42 -9.61 -4.01 -5.45
N SER A 43 -8.38 -3.78 -5.03
CA SER A 43 -7.83 -4.18 -3.73
C SER A 43 -6.87 -3.12 -3.20
N LEU A 44 -6.95 -2.89 -1.88
CA LEU A 44 -6.06 -1.98 -1.17
C LEU A 44 -4.91 -2.77 -0.53
N PHE A 45 -3.67 -2.43 -0.85
CA PHE A 45 -2.48 -3.07 -0.28
C PHE A 45 -1.81 -2.15 0.73
N LEU A 46 -1.78 -2.55 2.00
CA LEU A 46 -1.19 -1.80 3.10
C LEU A 46 0.23 -2.27 3.39
N PHE A 47 1.17 -1.34 3.43
CA PHE A 47 2.58 -1.58 3.71
C PHE A 47 3.04 -0.77 4.92
N CYS A 48 3.81 -1.42 5.79
CA CYS A 48 4.39 -0.80 6.97
C CYS A 48 5.91 -0.99 7.02
N GLY A 49 6.62 0.06 7.41
CA GLY A 49 8.07 0.02 7.57
C GLY A 49 8.51 -0.54 8.93
N LYS A 50 9.81 -0.83 9.07
CA LYS A 50 10.40 -1.36 10.31
C LYS A 50 10.18 -0.49 11.55
N SER A 51 10.15 0.83 11.40
CA SER A 51 9.88 1.75 12.51
C SER A 51 8.41 1.81 12.91
N SER A 52 7.51 1.23 12.11
CA SER A 52 6.06 1.38 12.23
C SER A 52 5.59 2.83 12.35
N SER A 53 6.35 3.81 11.86
CA SER A 53 5.97 5.23 11.86
C SER A 53 5.49 5.71 10.48
N LYS A 54 5.57 4.84 9.48
CA LYS A 54 5.22 5.09 8.08
C LYS A 54 4.32 3.97 7.57
N LEU A 55 3.22 4.35 6.96
CA LEU A 55 2.28 3.45 6.30
C LEU A 55 2.01 3.96 4.88
N LYS A 56 2.02 3.06 3.90
CA LYS A 56 1.58 3.34 2.54
C LYS A 56 0.42 2.43 2.20
N ALA A 57 -0.56 2.97 1.47
CA ALA A 57 -1.64 2.20 0.89
C ALA A 57 -1.59 2.37 -0.63
N LEU A 58 -1.37 1.26 -1.34
CA LEU A 58 -1.38 1.22 -2.80
C LEU A 58 -2.77 0.72 -3.26
N TYR A 59 -3.38 1.46 -4.16
CA TYR A 59 -4.69 1.12 -4.74
C TYR A 59 -4.65 1.36 -6.24
N TRP A 60 -5.31 0.50 -7.01
CA TRP A 60 -5.56 0.73 -8.43
C TRP A 60 -6.98 1.25 -8.63
N GLU A 61 -7.10 2.46 -9.14
CA GLU A 61 -8.34 3.02 -9.68
C GLU A 61 -8.45 2.71 -11.17
N GLU A 62 -9.62 2.95 -11.77
CA GLU A 62 -9.92 2.62 -13.17
C GLU A 62 -8.85 3.10 -14.18
N ASP A 63 -8.20 4.23 -13.89
CA ASP A 63 -7.24 4.88 -14.77
C ASP A 63 -5.80 4.90 -14.24
N GLY A 64 -5.52 4.36 -13.05
CA GLY A 64 -4.17 4.38 -12.52
C GLY A 64 -3.98 4.05 -11.04
N PHE A 65 -2.72 4.06 -10.62
CA PHE A 65 -2.35 3.83 -9.23
C PHE A 65 -2.51 5.09 -8.38
N VAL A 66 -3.11 4.89 -7.20
CA VAL A 66 -3.11 5.85 -6.10
C VAL A 66 -2.22 5.33 -4.98
N LEU A 67 -1.38 6.22 -4.44
CA LEU A 67 -0.53 5.94 -3.30
C LEU A 67 -0.84 6.91 -2.16
N LEU A 68 -1.51 6.42 -1.13
CA LEU A 68 -1.67 7.15 0.13
C LEU A 68 -0.46 6.91 1.01
N TYR A 69 0.09 7.98 1.59
CA TYR A 69 1.25 7.89 2.47
C TYR A 69 0.98 8.64 3.78
N LYS A 70 0.98 7.90 4.89
CA LYS A 70 0.87 8.45 6.24
C LYS A 70 2.18 8.27 6.97
N LYS A 71 2.74 9.38 7.45
CA LYS A 71 3.88 9.42 8.36
C LYS A 71 3.41 10.02 9.68
N LEU A 72 3.71 9.36 10.78
CA LEU A 72 3.50 9.91 12.12
C LEU A 72 4.67 10.85 12.43
N GLU A 73 4.37 12.03 12.96
CA GLU A 73 5.39 12.95 13.49
C GLU A 73 6.05 12.35 14.73
N ASN A 74 5.27 11.71 15.60
CA ASN A 74 5.74 11.01 16.78
C ASN A 74 5.01 9.66 16.96
N GLY A 75 5.73 8.66 17.48
CA GLY A 75 5.18 7.35 17.82
C GLY A 75 5.14 6.34 16.67
N LYS A 76 4.30 5.31 16.83
CA LYS A 76 4.16 4.18 15.92
C LYS A 76 2.70 3.75 15.76
N PHE A 77 2.35 3.22 14.60
CA PHE A 77 1.09 2.53 14.34
C PHE A 77 0.98 1.30 15.26
N LYS A 78 -0.24 1.03 15.75
CA LYS A 78 -0.60 -0.09 16.63
C LYS A 78 -1.62 -0.97 15.95
#